data_AF-A0A835CBQ3-F1
#
_entry.id   AF-A0A835CBQ3-F1
#
_cell.length_a   1.000
_cell.length_b   1.000
_cell.length_c   1.000
_cell.angle_alpha   90.00
_cell.angle_beta   90.00
_cell.angle_gamma   90.00
#
_symmetry.space_group_name_H-M   'P 1'
#
loop_
_entity.id
_entity.type
_entity.pdbx_description
1 polymer ?
#
loop_
_entity_poly.entity_id
_entity_poly.type
_entity_poly.pdbx_seq_one_letter_code
_entity_poly.pdbx_strand_id
1 'polypeptide(L)'
;MHPSLCPPAHGYPPDANADDSSPGWVILDMHAYIADRENATSAYGELSNGEAIRVTFCTAPPPLVSYVCIWCPNLPPTALDMQPTVEAAEADLVLFRLALASDRYNNQYFVYKAPGCGKGPSLWRLEKPYQISLPYRHNIALLAHREVSEGGHIRPHVDDNGHYYMATLNRNPDTPQNFNLLLYNSMHNKWSSTPIPLDMTQSHIPGKAITLGEGGLLGFVDPWRGILVCDILGRKRPHFLPLPAQLFRFDKFHGQPWLFRNIAFVNGRLTVVEQHHNPAYPRKSLKPGVYHMEHIQSLGGTRWLANGLPDEY
;
A
#
# COMPACT_ATOMS: atom_id res chain seq x y z
N MET A 1 14.21 8.07 11.36
CA MET A 1 13.80 7.36 12.59
C MET A 1 14.66 6.10 12.66
N HIS A 2 15.35 5.91 13.79
CA HIS A 2 16.13 4.71 14.03
C HIS A 2 15.23 3.48 14.09
N PRO A 3 15.73 2.29 13.73
CA PRO A 3 14.95 1.07 13.83
C PRO A 3 14.46 0.78 15.25
N SER A 4 13.20 0.38 15.40
CA SER A 4 12.68 -0.04 16.71
C SER A 4 13.15 -1.46 17.05
N LEU A 5 13.79 -1.59 18.21
CA LEU A 5 14.28 -2.87 18.76
C LEU A 5 13.35 -3.47 19.81
N CYS A 6 12.22 -2.80 20.11
CA CYS A 6 11.29 -3.19 21.14
C CYS A 6 9.94 -3.53 20.50
N PRO A 7 9.78 -4.73 19.93
CA PRO A 7 8.51 -5.16 19.38
C PRO A 7 7.45 -5.34 20.49
N PRO A 8 6.14 -5.23 20.17
CA PRO A 8 5.08 -5.44 21.13
C PRO A 8 5.11 -6.84 21.77
N ALA A 9 4.55 -6.97 22.98
CA ALA A 9 4.48 -8.24 23.70
C ALA A 9 3.38 -9.18 23.18
N HIS A 10 2.35 -8.65 22.51
CA HIS A 10 1.25 -9.43 21.95
C HIS A 10 1.58 -10.02 20.57
N GLY A 11 0.88 -11.07 20.14
CA GLY A 11 1.03 -11.65 18.79
C GLY A 11 2.31 -12.44 18.56
N TYR A 12 3.11 -12.67 19.60
CA TYR A 12 4.28 -13.56 19.57
C TYR A 12 4.56 -14.18 20.97
N PRO A 13 4.60 -15.52 21.12
CA PRO A 13 4.28 -16.51 20.09
C PRO A 13 2.81 -16.40 19.62
N PRO A 14 2.46 -16.89 18.42
CA PRO A 14 1.08 -16.89 17.96
C PRO A 14 0.20 -17.68 18.93
N ASP A 15 -0.99 -17.16 19.24
CA ASP A 15 -1.91 -17.82 20.15
C ASP A 15 -2.29 -19.20 19.59
N ALA A 16 -1.90 -20.26 20.30
CA ALA A 16 -2.20 -21.65 19.92
C ALA A 16 -3.71 -21.96 19.91
N ASN A 17 -4.52 -21.07 20.49
CA ASN A 17 -5.97 -21.13 20.56
C ASN A 17 -6.63 -20.06 19.67
N ALA A 18 -5.94 -19.54 18.65
CA ALA A 18 -6.57 -18.72 17.63
C ALA A 18 -7.60 -19.57 16.89
N ASP A 19 -8.82 -19.61 17.42
CA ASP A 19 -9.98 -20.31 16.88
C ASP A 19 -10.23 -19.93 15.42
N ASP A 20 -10.94 -20.81 14.70
CA ASP A 20 -11.51 -20.58 13.35
C ASP A 20 -12.40 -19.31 13.26
N SER A 21 -12.66 -18.63 14.38
CA SER A 21 -13.37 -17.36 14.48
C SER A 21 -12.48 -16.12 14.32
N SER A 22 -11.18 -16.26 14.08
CA SER A 22 -10.29 -15.12 13.86
C SER A 22 -10.70 -14.35 12.60
N PRO A 23 -10.77 -13.01 12.65
CA PRO A 23 -11.16 -12.22 11.48
C PRO A 23 -10.17 -12.46 10.33
N GLY A 24 -10.66 -12.61 9.10
CA GLY A 24 -9.84 -12.75 7.90
C GLY A 24 -9.06 -11.48 7.50
N TRP A 25 -8.87 -10.55 8.44
CA TRP A 25 -8.16 -9.29 8.25
C TRP A 25 -7.49 -8.87 9.57
N VAL A 26 -6.43 -8.07 9.46
CA VAL A 26 -5.68 -7.54 10.61
C VAL A 26 -5.40 -6.05 10.43
N ILE A 27 -5.18 -5.35 11.54
CA ILE A 27 -4.57 -4.01 11.51
C ILE A 27 -3.06 -4.20 11.51
N LEU A 28 -2.36 -3.71 10.49
CA LEU A 28 -0.91 -3.89 10.35
C LEU A 28 -0.16 -2.58 10.65
N ASP A 29 0.86 -2.65 11.50
CA ASP A 29 1.81 -1.54 11.69
C ASP A 29 2.58 -1.31 10.38
N MET A 30 2.66 -0.05 9.95
CA MET A 30 3.40 0.33 8.76
C MET A 30 4.92 0.28 8.96
N HIS A 31 5.39 0.12 10.19
CA HIS A 31 6.80 -0.05 10.49
C HIS A 31 7.09 -1.47 10.94
N ALA A 32 8.20 -2.02 10.45
CA ALA A 32 8.72 -3.27 10.96
C ALA A 32 9.66 -3.04 12.15
N TYR A 33 9.73 -4.03 13.02
CA TYR A 33 10.62 -4.08 14.18
C TYR A 33 11.84 -4.94 13.85
N ILE A 34 13.00 -4.62 14.42
CA ILE A 34 14.17 -5.50 14.34
C ILE A 34 14.15 -6.39 15.58
N ALA A 35 13.86 -7.67 15.40
CA ALA A 35 13.85 -8.63 16.50
C ALA A 35 13.98 -10.07 16.01
N ASP A 36 14.69 -10.89 16.78
CA ASP A 36 14.76 -12.34 16.58
C ASP A 36 13.45 -12.99 17.05
N ARG A 37 12.46 -12.99 16.15
CA ARG A 37 11.18 -13.68 16.34
C ARG A 37 10.98 -14.68 15.21
N GLU A 38 10.91 -15.96 15.53
CA GLU A 38 10.67 -17.05 14.58
C GLU A 38 9.39 -17.79 14.93
N ASN A 39 8.54 -18.03 13.93
CA ASN A 39 7.31 -18.80 14.07
C ASN A 39 6.90 -19.39 12.71
N ALA A 40 5.72 -20.02 12.63
CA ALA A 40 5.21 -20.64 11.40
C ALA A 40 4.99 -19.67 10.22
N THR A 41 5.00 -18.36 10.46
CA THR A 41 4.87 -17.31 9.43
C THR A 41 6.22 -16.76 8.97
N SER A 42 7.33 -17.26 9.49
CA SER A 42 8.67 -16.81 9.13
C SER A 42 9.03 -17.23 7.71
N ALA A 43 9.39 -16.25 6.88
CA ALA A 43 9.96 -16.45 5.55
C ALA A 43 11.41 -15.97 5.50
N TYR A 44 12.21 -16.62 4.66
CA TYR A 44 13.65 -16.40 4.55
C TYR A 44 14.00 -15.90 3.15
N GLY A 45 15.04 -15.09 3.07
CA GLY A 45 15.61 -14.62 1.81
C GLY A 45 16.99 -14.03 2.02
N GLU A 46 17.48 -13.35 0.99
CA GLU A 46 18.80 -12.74 1.00
C GLU A 46 18.74 -11.28 0.57
N LEU A 47 19.54 -10.46 1.24
CA LEU A 47 19.80 -9.08 0.87
C LEU A 47 20.70 -9.02 -0.38
N SER A 48 20.82 -7.84 -0.97
CA SER A 48 21.66 -7.60 -2.17
C SER A 48 23.14 -7.87 -1.93
N ASN A 49 23.62 -7.79 -0.69
CA ASN A 49 24.99 -8.12 -0.29
C ASN A 49 25.16 -9.61 0.08
N GLY A 50 24.14 -10.45 -0.11
CA GLY A 50 24.16 -11.88 0.21
C GLY A 50 23.87 -12.22 1.68
N GLU A 51 23.62 -11.22 2.53
CA GLU A 51 23.29 -11.48 3.94
C GLU A 51 21.88 -12.04 4.09
N ALA A 52 21.73 -12.99 5.01
CA ALA A 52 20.44 -13.60 5.30
C ALA A 52 19.47 -12.60 5.94
N ILE A 53 18.20 -12.69 5.53
CA ILE A 53 17.08 -11.96 6.13
C ILE A 53 15.95 -12.94 6.44
N ARG A 54 15.36 -12.80 7.63
CA ARG A 54 14.13 -13.47 8.04
C ARG A 54 13.06 -12.41 8.32
N VAL A 55 11.87 -12.63 7.75
CA VAL A 55 10.69 -11.78 7.97
C VAL A 55 9.62 -12.62 8.63
N THR A 56 9.10 -12.16 9.75
CA THR A 56 8.11 -12.88 10.56
C THR A 56 6.92 -11.99 10.85
N PHE A 57 5.71 -12.52 10.61
CA PHE A 57 4.48 -11.84 10.99
C PHE A 57 4.07 -12.24 12.40
N CYS A 58 3.76 -11.24 13.21
CA CYS A 58 3.24 -11.40 14.55
C CYS A 58 1.80 -10.87 14.53
N THR A 59 0.86 -11.78 14.34
CA THR A 59 -0.56 -11.47 14.18
C THR A 59 -1.23 -11.36 15.53
N ALA A 60 -2.14 -10.40 15.66
CA ALA A 60 -3.00 -10.24 16.81
C ALA A 60 -4.39 -9.80 16.35
N PRO A 61 -5.45 -10.28 17.01
CA PRO A 61 -6.82 -9.93 16.63
C PRO A 61 -7.07 -8.44 16.86
N PRO A 62 -7.73 -7.74 15.91
CA PRO A 62 -8.21 -6.38 16.13
C PRO A 62 -9.01 -6.26 17.44
N PRO A 63 -8.87 -5.16 18.20
CA PRO A 63 -8.22 -3.90 17.83
C PRO A 63 -6.69 -3.87 18.02
N LEU A 64 -6.06 -4.97 18.43
CA LEU A 64 -4.60 -5.01 18.52
C LEU A 64 -3.97 -4.89 17.14
N VAL A 65 -2.83 -4.22 17.10
CA VAL A 65 -2.07 -3.99 15.87
C VAL A 65 -1.09 -5.14 15.68
N SER A 66 -1.28 -5.90 14.61
CA SER A 66 -0.31 -6.87 14.11
C SER A 66 0.90 -6.14 13.56
N TYR A 67 2.06 -6.80 13.58
CA TYR A 67 3.32 -6.18 13.16
C TYR A 67 4.26 -7.20 12.56
N VAL A 68 5.34 -6.69 11.96
CA VAL A 68 6.34 -7.49 11.26
C VAL A 68 7.67 -7.34 11.99
N CYS A 69 8.34 -8.46 12.18
CA CYS A 69 9.71 -8.50 12.66
C CYS A 69 10.65 -8.87 11.52
N ILE A 70 11.72 -8.11 11.37
CA ILE A 70 12.82 -8.38 10.44
C ILE A 70 14.05 -8.74 11.27
N TRP A 71 14.65 -9.88 10.96
CA TRP A 71 15.87 -10.34 11.60
C TRP A 71 16.95 -10.58 10.56
N CYS A 72 18.11 -9.98 10.77
CA CYS A 72 19.30 -10.18 9.94
C CYS A 72 20.41 -10.69 10.87
N PRO A 73 20.61 -12.02 10.99
CA PRO A 73 21.42 -12.61 12.07
C PRO A 73 22.88 -12.14 12.06
N ASN A 74 23.43 -11.87 10.88
CA ASN A 74 24.84 -11.49 10.71
C ASN A 74 25.04 -9.97 10.64
N LEU A 75 23.97 -9.18 10.71
CA LEU A 75 24.05 -7.73 10.61
C LEU A 75 23.75 -7.10 11.97
N PRO A 76 24.59 -6.17 12.45
CA PRO A 76 24.23 -5.40 13.64
C PRO A 76 23.01 -4.52 13.33
N PRO A 77 22.17 -4.16 14.32
CA PRO A 77 21.03 -3.27 14.10
C PRO A 77 21.39 -1.92 13.45
N THR A 78 22.63 -1.46 13.65
CA THR A 78 23.19 -0.23 13.05
C THR A 78 23.48 -0.35 11.55
N ALA A 79 23.47 -1.57 10.99
CA ALA A 79 23.61 -1.79 9.56
C ALA A 79 22.37 -1.36 8.77
N LEU A 80 21.22 -1.18 9.45
CA LEU A 80 20.00 -0.64 8.84
C LEU A 80 19.97 0.88 8.99
N ASP A 81 19.90 1.59 7.85
CA ASP A 81 19.93 3.06 7.81
C ASP A 81 18.67 3.66 8.45
N MET A 82 17.53 3.03 8.16
CA MET A 82 16.21 3.48 8.56
C MET A 82 15.36 2.28 8.98
N GLN A 83 14.37 2.54 9.85
CA GLN A 83 13.37 1.53 10.17
C GLN A 83 12.69 1.02 8.89
N PRO A 84 12.60 -0.31 8.69
CA PRO A 84 11.93 -0.87 7.53
C PRO A 84 10.45 -0.53 7.54
N THR A 85 9.87 -0.32 6.36
CA THR A 85 8.47 0.13 6.21
C THR A 85 7.68 -0.81 5.33
N VAL A 86 6.42 -1.02 5.69
CA VAL A 86 5.39 -1.59 4.81
C VAL A 86 4.99 -0.51 3.82
N GLU A 87 5.11 -0.79 2.52
CA GLU A 87 4.78 0.16 1.46
C GLU A 87 3.42 -0.13 0.82
N ALA A 88 3.04 -1.40 0.78
CA ALA A 88 1.73 -1.86 0.30
C ALA A 88 1.40 -3.22 0.93
N ALA A 89 0.11 -3.51 1.07
CA ALA A 89 -0.40 -4.82 1.46
C ALA A 89 -1.67 -5.10 0.65
N GLU A 90 -1.82 -6.33 0.17
CA GLU A 90 -3.01 -6.77 -0.55
C GLU A 90 -3.21 -8.26 -0.35
N ALA A 91 -4.40 -8.66 0.12
CA ALA A 91 -4.73 -10.05 0.44
C ALA A 91 -3.67 -10.72 1.33
N ASP A 92 -2.98 -11.74 0.83
CA ASP A 92 -1.93 -12.51 1.49
C ASP A 92 -0.52 -11.97 1.21
N LEU A 93 -0.38 -10.82 0.54
CA LEU A 93 0.90 -10.23 0.14
C LEU A 93 1.21 -8.93 0.88
N VAL A 94 2.48 -8.75 1.25
CA VAL A 94 2.97 -7.51 1.86
C VAL A 94 4.31 -7.10 1.24
N LEU A 95 4.40 -5.85 0.80
CA LEU A 95 5.59 -5.24 0.26
C LEU A 95 6.32 -4.44 1.34
N PHE A 96 7.59 -4.77 1.55
CA PHE A 96 8.48 -4.08 2.47
C PHE A 96 9.57 -3.32 1.74
N ARG A 97 10.00 -2.23 2.37
CA ARG A 97 11.19 -1.48 2.01
C ARG A 97 12.21 -1.55 3.13
N LEU A 98 13.44 -1.91 2.78
CA LEU A 98 14.61 -1.96 3.65
C LEU A 98 15.73 -1.11 3.07
N ALA A 99 16.50 -0.41 3.90
CA ALA A 99 17.69 0.32 3.46
C ALA A 99 18.88 -0.03 4.33
N LEU A 100 20.01 -0.37 3.70
CA LEU A 100 21.27 -0.63 4.38
C LEU A 100 22.04 0.68 4.54
N ALA A 101 22.70 0.87 5.69
CA ALA A 101 23.56 2.02 5.96
C ALA A 101 24.75 2.11 5.00
N SER A 102 25.20 0.96 4.48
CA SER A 102 26.26 0.85 3.46
C SER A 102 25.83 1.28 2.06
N ASP A 103 24.52 1.29 1.77
CA ASP A 103 23.97 1.62 0.44
C ASP A 103 22.63 2.36 0.58
N ARG A 104 22.70 3.59 1.11
CA ARG A 104 21.52 4.39 1.50
C ARG A 104 20.65 4.80 0.32
N TYR A 105 21.21 4.84 -0.88
CA TYR A 105 20.50 5.23 -2.09
C TYR A 105 19.75 4.06 -2.73
N ASN A 106 20.13 2.82 -2.39
CA ASN A 106 19.55 1.62 -2.95
C ASN A 106 18.65 0.90 -1.94
N ASN A 107 17.44 1.42 -1.79
CA ASN A 107 16.40 0.71 -1.03
C ASN A 107 16.20 -0.70 -1.64
N GLN A 108 16.07 -1.72 -0.81
CA GLN A 108 15.71 -3.06 -1.24
C GLN A 108 14.22 -3.27 -0.97
N TYR A 109 13.51 -3.87 -1.91
CA TYR A 109 12.09 -4.20 -1.73
C TYR A 109 11.92 -5.70 -1.66
N PHE A 110 11.05 -6.14 -0.76
CA PHE A 110 10.72 -7.54 -0.58
C PHE A 110 9.22 -7.72 -0.61
N VAL A 111 8.76 -8.75 -1.31
CA VAL A 111 7.37 -9.18 -1.27
C VAL A 111 7.30 -10.44 -0.42
N TYR A 112 6.60 -10.33 0.70
CA TYR A 112 6.23 -11.46 1.54
C TYR A 112 4.89 -11.99 1.09
N LYS A 113 4.74 -13.31 1.10
CA LYS A 113 3.47 -14.01 0.97
C LYS A 113 3.21 -14.83 2.22
N ALA A 114 2.04 -14.61 2.81
CA ALA A 114 1.56 -15.34 3.97
C ALA A 114 1.33 -16.82 3.63
N PRO A 115 1.39 -17.72 4.63
CA PRO A 115 1.11 -19.14 4.40
C PRO A 115 -0.34 -19.31 3.92
N GLY A 116 -0.57 -20.24 2.99
CA GLY A 116 -1.88 -20.46 2.40
C GLY A 116 -1.93 -21.69 1.50
N CYS A 117 -3.09 -22.34 1.42
CA CYS A 117 -3.33 -23.53 0.60
C CYS A 117 -2.27 -24.63 0.77
N GLY A 118 -1.85 -24.90 2.01
CA GLY A 118 -0.83 -25.91 2.34
C GLY A 118 0.61 -25.51 1.98
N LYS A 119 0.85 -24.30 1.46
CA LYS A 119 2.19 -23.75 1.22
C LYS A 119 2.60 -22.87 2.41
N GLY A 120 3.86 -22.99 2.81
CA GLY A 120 4.46 -22.12 3.82
C GLY A 120 4.61 -20.67 3.34
N PRO A 121 5.00 -19.75 4.23
CA PRO A 121 5.28 -18.37 3.87
C PRO A 121 6.50 -18.29 2.95
N SER A 122 6.56 -17.25 2.12
CA SER A 122 7.69 -17.04 1.19
C SER A 122 8.06 -15.57 1.08
N LEU A 123 9.32 -15.32 0.75
CA LEU A 123 9.87 -13.98 0.63
C LEU A 123 10.66 -13.86 -0.67
N TRP A 124 10.35 -12.85 -1.47
CA TRP A 124 11.08 -12.55 -2.70
C TRP A 124 11.65 -11.15 -2.66
N ARG A 125 12.95 -11.03 -2.94
CA ARG A 125 13.59 -9.74 -3.19
C ARG A 125 13.25 -9.29 -4.61
N LEU A 126 12.77 -8.05 -4.74
CA LEU A 126 12.53 -7.45 -6.04
C LEU A 126 13.84 -6.93 -6.64
N GLU A 127 14.14 -7.38 -7.84
CA GLU A 127 15.18 -6.79 -8.66
C GLU A 127 14.68 -5.46 -9.25
N LYS A 128 15.37 -4.38 -8.90
CA LYS A 128 15.08 -3.07 -9.45
C LYS A 128 15.84 -2.86 -10.76
N PRO A 129 15.19 -2.36 -11.81
CA PRO A 129 15.89 -1.72 -12.90
C PRO A 129 16.57 -0.46 -12.35
N TYR A 130 17.83 -0.24 -12.74
CA TYR A 130 18.63 0.92 -12.34
C TYR A 130 17.95 2.29 -12.56
N GLN A 131 16.94 2.35 -13.42
CA GLN A 131 16.22 3.57 -13.81
C GLN A 131 14.95 3.86 -12.99
N ILE A 132 14.53 2.96 -12.10
CA ILE A 132 13.34 3.15 -11.27
C ILE A 132 13.73 3.82 -9.95
N SER A 133 13.63 5.16 -9.92
CA SER A 133 13.56 5.90 -8.66
C SER A 133 12.14 5.80 -8.12
N LEU A 134 11.91 5.12 -6.99
CA LEU A 134 10.62 5.15 -6.30
C LEU A 134 10.61 6.38 -5.40
N PRO A 135 10.05 7.53 -5.84
CA PRO A 135 10.42 8.82 -5.29
C PRO A 135 9.64 9.19 -4.04
N TYR A 136 8.50 8.54 -3.79
CA TYR A 136 7.60 8.86 -2.69
C TYR A 136 7.14 7.59 -1.96
N ARG A 137 7.23 7.61 -0.63
CA ARG A 137 6.63 6.58 0.23
C ARG A 137 5.13 6.49 -0.07
N HIS A 138 4.58 5.29 0.04
CA HIS A 138 3.14 5.03 -0.08
C HIS A 138 2.53 5.23 -1.49
N ASN A 139 3.33 5.46 -2.53
CA ASN A 139 2.85 5.56 -3.92
C ASN A 139 2.93 4.23 -4.69
N ILE A 140 2.90 3.12 -3.98
CA ILE A 140 3.01 1.78 -4.57
C ILE A 140 1.70 1.04 -4.32
N ALA A 141 1.11 0.51 -5.39
CA ALA A 141 0.02 -0.44 -5.32
C ALA A 141 0.58 -1.85 -5.49
N LEU A 142 0.04 -2.77 -4.71
CA LEU A 142 0.23 -4.21 -4.85
C LEU A 142 -1.11 -4.83 -5.21
N LEU A 143 -1.12 -5.71 -6.20
CA LEU A 143 -2.33 -6.41 -6.61
C LEU A 143 -2.02 -7.89 -6.77
N ALA A 144 -2.67 -8.73 -5.97
CA ALA A 144 -2.64 -10.17 -6.19
C ALA A 144 -3.28 -10.49 -7.56
N HIS A 145 -2.62 -11.33 -8.36
CA HIS A 145 -3.22 -11.83 -9.58
C HIS A 145 -4.44 -12.69 -9.20
N ARG A 146 -5.57 -12.42 -9.85
CA ARG A 146 -6.80 -13.20 -9.71
C ARG A 146 -7.31 -13.44 -11.12
N GLU A 147 -7.19 -14.66 -11.61
CA GLU A 147 -7.85 -15.04 -12.86
C GLU A 147 -9.37 -14.91 -12.67
N VAL A 148 -9.98 -14.01 -13.44
CA VAL A 148 -11.42 -13.95 -13.60
C VAL A 148 -11.77 -14.93 -14.71
N SER A 149 -12.45 -16.03 -14.36
CA SER A 149 -12.90 -17.01 -15.35
C SER A 149 -13.92 -16.38 -16.32
N GLU A 150 -13.96 -16.87 -17.57
CA GLU A 150 -15.01 -16.53 -18.55
C GLU A 150 -16.38 -16.87 -17.93
N GLY A 151 -17.08 -15.86 -17.42
CA GLY A 151 -18.29 -16.01 -16.61
C GLY A 151 -18.38 -15.05 -15.42
N GLY A 152 -17.31 -14.29 -15.12
CA GLY A 152 -17.33 -13.26 -14.07
C GLY A 152 -17.27 -13.82 -12.65
N HIS A 153 -17.06 -15.12 -12.50
CA HIS A 153 -16.78 -15.74 -11.20
C HIS A 153 -15.28 -15.69 -10.92
N ILE A 154 -14.91 -15.00 -9.83
CA ILE A 154 -13.59 -15.07 -9.24
C ILE A 154 -13.43 -16.50 -8.72
N ARG A 155 -12.45 -17.24 -9.24
CA ARG A 155 -12.12 -18.52 -8.62
C ARG A 155 -11.35 -18.24 -7.34
N PRO A 156 -11.77 -18.75 -6.18
CA PRO A 156 -10.94 -18.70 -4.99
C PRO A 156 -9.71 -19.58 -5.23
N HIS A 157 -8.53 -18.97 -5.16
CA HIS A 157 -7.22 -19.61 -4.94
C HIS A 157 -6.99 -20.97 -5.62
N VAL A 158 -7.34 -21.12 -6.90
CA VAL A 158 -6.89 -22.29 -7.66
C VAL A 158 -5.50 -21.99 -8.18
N ASP A 159 -4.48 -22.51 -7.49
CA ASP A 159 -3.11 -22.72 -7.95
C ASP A 159 -2.34 -21.56 -8.58
N ASP A 160 -2.78 -20.31 -8.42
CA ASP A 160 -2.00 -19.17 -8.86
C ASP A 160 -0.70 -19.15 -8.05
N ASN A 161 0.46 -19.17 -8.71
CA ASN A 161 1.80 -19.35 -8.14
C ASN A 161 2.25 -18.16 -7.26
N GLY A 162 1.31 -17.46 -6.61
CA GLY A 162 1.52 -16.20 -5.92
C GLY A 162 1.86 -15.09 -6.89
N HIS A 163 1.33 -15.12 -8.11
CA HIS A 163 1.55 -14.04 -9.05
C HIS A 163 0.92 -12.75 -8.57
N TYR A 164 1.62 -11.64 -8.79
CA TYR A 164 1.20 -10.32 -8.39
C TYR A 164 1.70 -9.26 -9.37
N TYR A 165 1.00 -8.15 -9.35
CA TYR A 165 1.44 -6.91 -9.98
C TYR A 165 1.84 -5.93 -8.90
N MET A 166 2.89 -5.15 -9.19
CA MET A 166 3.23 -3.97 -8.43
C MET A 166 3.23 -2.78 -9.37
N ALA A 167 2.56 -1.70 -8.98
CA ALA A 167 2.44 -0.51 -9.80
C ALA A 167 2.80 0.76 -9.02
N THR A 168 3.48 1.69 -9.67
CA THR A 168 3.84 3.00 -9.11
C THR A 168 3.69 4.07 -10.17
N LEU A 169 3.44 5.31 -9.73
CA LEU A 169 3.54 6.48 -10.60
C LEU A 169 4.86 7.21 -10.37
N ASN A 170 5.65 7.31 -11.43
CA ASN A 170 6.84 8.14 -11.43
C ASN A 170 6.59 9.41 -12.22
N ARG A 171 7.02 10.56 -11.69
CA ARG A 171 7.07 11.78 -12.50
C ARG A 171 8.12 11.63 -13.57
N ASN A 172 7.77 12.00 -14.79
CA ASN A 172 8.74 12.04 -15.88
C ASN A 172 9.73 13.20 -15.60
N PRO A 173 11.05 12.94 -15.50
CA PRO A 173 12.04 14.00 -15.27
C PRO A 173 12.05 15.04 -16.39
N ASP A 174 11.84 14.60 -17.64
CA ASP A 174 11.90 15.44 -18.84
C ASP A 174 10.61 16.24 -19.03
N THR A 175 9.49 15.72 -18.53
CA THR A 175 8.18 16.40 -18.56
C THR A 175 7.51 16.29 -17.20
N PRO A 176 7.82 17.18 -16.23
CA PRO A 176 7.35 17.06 -14.85
C PRO A 176 5.82 17.08 -14.67
N GLN A 177 5.08 17.50 -15.70
CA GLN A 177 3.62 17.48 -15.76
C GLN A 177 3.06 16.08 -16.09
N ASN A 178 3.90 15.19 -16.62
CA ASN A 178 3.52 13.84 -17.03
C ASN A 178 3.99 12.79 -16.02
N PHE A 179 3.24 11.70 -15.95
CA PHE A 179 3.60 10.53 -15.17
C PHE A 179 3.94 9.36 -16.09
N ASN A 180 4.82 8.49 -15.62
CA ASN A 180 5.02 7.15 -16.16
C ASN A 180 4.44 6.15 -15.15
N LEU A 181 3.52 5.31 -15.61
CA LEU A 181 3.08 4.12 -14.87
C LEU A 181 4.16 3.06 -15.03
N LEU A 182 4.79 2.70 -13.92
CA LEU A 182 5.70 1.56 -13.89
C LEU A 182 4.95 0.37 -13.33
N LEU A 183 4.98 -0.74 -14.07
CA LEU A 183 4.31 -1.97 -13.71
C LEU A 183 5.33 -3.10 -13.66
N TYR A 184 5.39 -3.80 -12.54
CA TYR A 184 6.10 -5.05 -12.40
C TYR A 184 5.10 -6.21 -12.48
N ASN A 185 5.40 -7.17 -13.35
CA ASN A 185 4.67 -8.43 -13.46
C ASN A 185 5.55 -9.57 -12.94
N SER A 186 5.15 -10.16 -11.81
CA SER A 186 5.94 -11.23 -11.16
C SER A 186 5.99 -12.52 -11.96
N MET A 187 5.02 -12.78 -12.86
CA MET A 187 4.97 -14.00 -13.67
C MET A 187 6.14 -14.06 -14.67
N HIS A 188 6.55 -12.89 -15.17
CA HIS A 188 7.63 -12.76 -16.14
C HIS A 188 8.88 -12.09 -15.55
N ASN A 189 8.87 -11.75 -14.26
CA ASN A 189 9.89 -10.95 -13.60
C ASN A 189 10.27 -9.70 -14.42
N LYS A 190 9.27 -9.00 -14.95
CA LYS A 190 9.47 -7.94 -15.95
C LYS A 190 8.82 -6.64 -15.54
N TRP A 191 9.58 -5.57 -15.70
CA TRP A 191 9.11 -4.20 -15.60
C TRP A 191 8.68 -3.66 -16.96
N SER A 192 7.58 -2.92 -16.97
CA SER A 192 7.17 -2.07 -18.08
C SER A 192 6.98 -0.64 -17.60
N SER A 193 7.13 0.32 -18.52
CA SER A 193 6.91 1.73 -18.29
C SER A 193 5.98 2.25 -19.37
N THR A 194 4.86 2.86 -18.97
CA THR A 194 3.87 3.43 -19.89
C THR A 194 3.68 4.90 -19.54
N PRO A 195 3.92 5.85 -20.47
CA PRO A 195 3.62 7.24 -20.24
C PRO A 195 2.12 7.44 -20.10
N ILE A 196 1.72 8.31 -19.17
CA ILE A 196 0.35 8.74 -18.96
C ILE A 196 0.21 10.13 -19.58
N PRO A 197 -0.38 10.24 -20.78
CA PRO A 197 -0.61 11.52 -21.43
C PRO A 197 -1.85 12.16 -20.82
N LEU A 198 -1.67 12.82 -19.68
CA LEU A 198 -2.72 13.63 -19.08
C LEU A 198 -2.26 15.08 -19.03
N ASP A 199 -3.03 15.94 -19.68
CA ASP A 199 -2.95 17.38 -19.49
C ASP A 199 -3.56 17.72 -18.13
N MET A 200 -2.78 17.47 -17.07
CA MET A 200 -3.18 17.85 -15.73
C MET A 200 -2.85 19.31 -15.53
N THR A 201 -3.88 20.14 -15.68
CA THR A 201 -3.85 21.58 -15.37
C THR A 201 -3.41 21.89 -13.94
N GLN A 202 -3.39 20.89 -13.05
CA GLN A 202 -3.05 21.00 -11.64
C GLN A 202 -1.95 19.99 -11.26
N SER A 203 -1.02 20.40 -10.40
CA SER A 203 0.08 19.54 -9.94
C SER A 203 -0.45 18.41 -9.04
N HIS A 204 -0.71 17.23 -9.62
CA HIS A 204 -1.04 16.01 -8.87
C HIS A 204 0.18 15.50 -8.10
N ILE A 205 0.03 15.24 -6.81
CA ILE A 205 1.08 14.67 -5.96
C ILE A 205 0.50 13.39 -5.34
N PRO A 206 0.63 12.23 -6.02
CA PRO A 206 0.14 11.00 -5.46
C PRO A 206 1.00 10.60 -4.26
N GLY A 207 0.36 10.12 -3.20
CA GLY A 207 1.10 9.48 -2.10
C GLY A 207 0.26 8.47 -1.33
N LYS A 208 -0.78 7.96 -1.96
CA LYS A 208 -1.41 6.70 -1.60
C LYS A 208 -1.84 6.01 -2.88
N ALA A 209 -1.64 4.70 -2.98
CA ALA A 209 -2.27 3.90 -4.01
C ALA A 209 -3.35 3.00 -3.40
N ILE A 210 -4.47 2.82 -4.11
CA ILE A 210 -5.60 1.97 -3.69
C ILE A 210 -6.07 1.11 -4.86
N THR A 211 -6.59 -0.07 -4.56
CA THR A 211 -7.34 -0.88 -5.52
C THR A 211 -8.76 -0.33 -5.65
N LEU A 212 -9.30 -0.28 -6.87
CA LEU A 212 -10.65 0.23 -7.17
C LEU A 212 -11.58 -0.93 -7.55
N GLY A 213 -11.61 -1.93 -6.67
CA GLY A 213 -12.35 -3.16 -6.88
C GLY A 213 -11.57 -4.18 -7.69
N GLU A 214 -12.29 -4.97 -8.47
CA GLU A 214 -11.72 -6.10 -9.21
C GLU A 214 -11.34 -5.73 -10.64
N GLY A 215 -10.38 -6.45 -11.20
CA GLY A 215 -10.05 -6.35 -12.62
C GLY A 215 -8.94 -5.35 -12.96
N GLY A 216 -8.01 -5.06 -12.04
CA GLY A 216 -6.77 -4.34 -12.36
C GLY A 216 -6.86 -2.81 -12.31
N LEU A 217 -7.97 -2.25 -11.83
CA LEU A 217 -8.10 -0.81 -11.65
C LEU A 217 -7.41 -0.34 -10.36
N LEU A 218 -6.49 0.59 -10.51
CA LEU A 218 -5.74 1.22 -9.44
C LEU A 218 -6.01 2.73 -9.42
N GLY A 219 -6.12 3.28 -8.22
CA GLY A 219 -6.24 4.72 -7.97
C GLY A 219 -5.00 5.23 -7.28
N PHE A 220 -4.29 6.16 -7.90
CA PHE A 220 -3.19 6.90 -7.29
C PHE A 220 -3.72 8.23 -6.74
N VAL A 221 -3.87 8.25 -5.43
CA VAL A 221 -4.58 9.28 -4.69
C VAL A 221 -3.65 10.42 -4.30
N ASP A 222 -4.06 11.62 -4.67
CA ASP A 222 -3.67 12.88 -4.04
C ASP A 222 -4.85 13.33 -3.17
N PRO A 223 -4.76 13.22 -1.83
CA PRO A 223 -5.89 13.52 -0.98
C PRO A 223 -6.39 14.96 -1.07
N TRP A 224 -5.62 15.89 -1.64
CA TRP A 224 -6.06 17.28 -1.82
C TRP A 224 -6.73 17.54 -3.16
N ARG A 225 -6.48 16.73 -4.18
CA ARG A 225 -6.84 17.06 -5.57
C ARG A 225 -7.73 16.02 -6.23
N GLY A 226 -7.45 14.74 -6.05
CA GLY A 226 -8.13 13.72 -6.84
C GLY A 226 -7.41 12.39 -6.87
N ILE A 227 -7.87 11.56 -7.79
CA ILE A 227 -7.39 10.20 -7.98
C ILE A 227 -7.04 10.05 -9.46
N LEU A 228 -5.79 9.72 -9.74
CA LEU A 228 -5.41 9.26 -11.07
C LEU A 228 -5.73 7.77 -11.17
N VAL A 229 -6.72 7.43 -11.99
CA VAL A 229 -7.16 6.04 -12.19
C VAL A 229 -6.40 5.44 -13.36
N CYS A 230 -5.83 4.26 -13.15
CA CYS A 230 -5.12 3.49 -14.16
C CYS A 230 -5.62 2.05 -14.19
N ASP A 231 -5.75 1.49 -15.39
CA ASP A 231 -6.00 0.07 -15.60
C ASP A 231 -4.67 -0.60 -15.98
N ILE A 232 -4.13 -1.42 -15.09
CA ILE A 232 -2.84 -2.10 -15.34
C ILE A 232 -2.95 -3.24 -16.35
N LEU A 233 -4.18 -3.66 -16.69
CA LEU A 233 -4.46 -4.67 -17.69
C LEU A 233 -4.74 -4.03 -19.07
N GLY A 234 -4.66 -2.70 -19.17
CA GLY A 234 -4.70 -1.96 -20.43
C GLY A 234 -6.06 -1.92 -21.12
N ARG A 235 -7.16 -2.27 -20.44
CA ARG A 235 -8.50 -2.31 -21.03
C ARG A 235 -9.15 -0.92 -21.06
N LYS A 236 -8.78 -0.03 -20.14
CA LYS A 236 -9.26 1.36 -20.05
C LYS A 236 -8.11 2.35 -20.08
N ARG A 237 -8.37 3.54 -20.64
CA ARG A 237 -7.40 4.63 -20.63
C ARG A 237 -7.28 5.24 -19.23
N PRO A 238 -6.07 5.65 -18.81
CA PRO A 238 -5.89 6.43 -17.61
C PRO A 238 -6.73 7.71 -17.65
N HIS A 239 -7.29 8.10 -16.52
CA HIS A 239 -8.05 9.34 -16.40
C HIS A 239 -7.99 9.89 -14.97
N PHE A 240 -8.10 11.21 -14.86
CA PHE A 240 -8.10 11.88 -13.58
C PHE A 240 -9.54 12.06 -13.06
N LEU A 241 -9.76 11.66 -11.82
CA LEU A 241 -10.99 11.87 -11.08
C LEU A 241 -10.76 12.99 -10.06
N PRO A 242 -11.17 14.25 -10.35
CA PRO A 242 -11.03 15.34 -9.40
C PRO A 242 -11.92 15.12 -8.18
N LEU A 243 -11.44 15.52 -7.01
CA LEU A 243 -12.28 15.57 -5.82
C LEU A 243 -13.43 16.57 -6.01
N PRO A 244 -14.57 16.37 -5.33
CA PRO A 244 -15.62 17.39 -5.23
C PRO A 244 -15.04 18.75 -4.84
N ALA A 245 -15.55 19.84 -5.43
CA ALA A 245 -14.99 21.19 -5.26
C ALA A 245 -14.84 21.63 -3.78
N GLN A 246 -15.77 21.19 -2.92
CA GLN A 246 -15.73 21.45 -1.47
C GLN A 246 -14.58 20.75 -0.72
N LEU A 247 -14.13 19.61 -1.23
CA LEU A 247 -13.01 18.84 -0.68
C LEU A 247 -11.69 19.27 -1.30
N PHE A 248 -11.71 19.77 -2.54
CA PHE A 248 -10.53 20.20 -3.28
C PHE A 248 -9.76 21.31 -2.52
N ARG A 249 -8.43 21.20 -2.42
CA ARG A 249 -7.58 22.22 -1.76
C ARG A 249 -6.42 22.65 -2.67
N PHE A 250 -6.49 23.89 -3.18
CA PHE A 250 -5.44 24.48 -4.03
C PHE A 250 -4.23 25.01 -3.25
N ASP A 251 -4.41 25.43 -2.00
CA ASP A 251 -3.39 26.09 -1.17
C ASP A 251 -2.38 25.10 -0.54
N LYS A 252 -2.67 23.80 -0.57
CA LYS A 252 -1.86 22.76 0.07
C LYS A 252 -0.90 22.09 -0.90
N PHE A 253 0.29 22.68 -1.05
CA PHE A 253 1.41 22.07 -1.78
C PHE A 253 2.40 21.31 -0.88
N HIS A 254 2.48 21.67 0.42
CA HIS A 254 3.54 21.20 1.34
C HIS A 254 3.03 20.58 2.66
N GLY A 255 1.78 20.12 2.71
CA GLY A 255 1.23 19.42 3.88
C GLY A 255 1.44 17.91 3.86
N GLN A 256 1.25 17.23 5.00
CA GLN A 256 1.09 15.77 5.05
C GLN A 256 -0.42 15.44 5.00
N PRO A 257 -1.02 15.27 3.80
CA PRO A 257 -2.47 15.07 3.67
C PRO A 257 -3.01 13.94 4.53
N TRP A 258 -2.24 12.86 4.70
CA TRP A 258 -2.62 11.66 5.46
C TRP A 258 -2.95 11.94 6.92
N LEU A 259 -2.44 13.04 7.50
CA LEU A 259 -2.74 13.42 8.89
C LEU A 259 -4.16 13.98 9.05
N PHE A 260 -4.77 14.45 7.96
CA PHE A 260 -6.04 15.14 7.98
C PHE A 260 -7.07 14.46 7.09
N ARG A 261 -6.65 13.66 6.11
CA ARG A 261 -7.55 13.09 5.14
C ARG A 261 -7.05 11.75 4.62
N ASN A 262 -7.98 10.81 4.54
CA ASN A 262 -7.75 9.51 3.92
C ASN A 262 -8.87 9.20 2.92
N ILE A 263 -8.52 8.49 1.85
CA ILE A 263 -9.46 8.02 0.85
C ILE A 263 -9.31 6.50 0.74
N ALA A 264 -10.41 5.79 0.79
CA ALA A 264 -10.47 4.35 0.62
C ALA A 264 -11.58 3.99 -0.38
N PHE A 265 -11.42 2.86 -1.06
CA PHE A 265 -12.50 2.27 -1.84
C PHE A 265 -13.07 1.10 -1.04
N VAL A 266 -14.34 1.20 -0.66
CA VAL A 266 -15.01 0.22 0.21
C VAL A 266 -16.39 -0.05 -0.38
N ASN A 267 -16.72 -1.33 -0.59
CA ASN A 267 -18.02 -1.78 -1.10
C ASN A 267 -18.49 -1.02 -2.37
N GLY A 268 -17.58 -0.86 -3.34
CA GLY A 268 -17.90 -0.20 -4.60
C GLY A 268 -17.96 1.33 -4.52
N ARG A 269 -17.60 1.94 -3.38
CA ARG A 269 -17.71 3.39 -3.16
C ARG A 269 -16.38 3.97 -2.72
N LEU A 270 -16.06 5.17 -3.22
CA LEU A 270 -14.96 5.94 -2.68
C LEU A 270 -15.44 6.63 -1.39
N THR A 271 -14.73 6.44 -0.30
CA THR A 271 -15.03 7.07 0.98
C THR A 271 -13.87 7.97 1.36
N VAL A 272 -14.16 9.23 1.65
CA VAL A 272 -13.20 10.22 2.14
C VAL A 272 -13.47 10.45 3.61
N VAL A 273 -12.45 10.29 4.43
CA VAL A 273 -12.50 10.65 5.85
C VAL A 273 -11.62 11.88 6.02
N GLU A 274 -12.15 12.93 6.65
CA GLU A 274 -11.41 14.14 7.01
C GLU A 274 -11.40 14.28 8.54
N GLN A 275 -10.25 14.60 9.11
CA GLN A 275 -10.04 14.78 10.53
C GLN A 275 -9.75 16.25 10.78
N HIS A 276 -10.66 16.93 11.48
CA HIS A 276 -10.51 18.35 11.81
C HIS A 276 -9.95 18.52 13.21
N HIS A 277 -8.88 19.30 13.33
CA HIS A 277 -8.40 19.77 14.63
C HIS A 277 -9.21 21.02 15.03
N ASN A 278 -9.96 20.95 16.13
CA ASN A 278 -10.68 22.11 16.64
C ASN A 278 -9.72 23.01 17.44
N PRO A 279 -9.39 24.24 16.97
CA PRO A 279 -8.48 25.13 17.69
C PRO A 279 -9.03 25.59 19.05
N ALA A 280 -10.33 25.45 19.32
CA ALA A 280 -10.93 25.80 20.61
C ALA A 280 -10.65 24.77 21.73
N TYR A 281 -10.11 23.58 21.40
CA TYR A 281 -9.77 22.54 22.38
C TYR A 281 -8.35 22.01 22.14
N PRO A 282 -7.34 22.42 22.93
CA PRO A 282 -6.00 21.89 22.79
C PRO A 282 -5.97 20.36 23.04
N ARG A 283 -5.54 19.62 22.01
CA ARG A 283 -5.14 18.19 21.98
C ARG A 283 -6.13 17.11 22.42
N LYS A 284 -7.39 17.40 22.79
CA LYS A 284 -8.32 16.35 23.28
C LYS A 284 -9.58 16.07 22.46
N SER A 285 -9.82 16.74 21.33
CA SER A 285 -10.93 16.34 20.44
C SER A 285 -10.63 16.66 18.98
N LEU A 286 -10.35 15.64 18.18
CA LEU A 286 -10.46 15.71 16.73
C LEU A 286 -11.85 15.23 16.35
N LYS A 287 -12.62 16.03 15.60
CA LYS A 287 -13.92 15.58 15.06
C LYS A 287 -13.70 14.99 13.67
N PRO A 288 -14.01 13.71 13.43
CA PRO A 288 -14.00 13.14 12.09
C PRO A 288 -15.23 13.62 11.30
N GLY A 289 -15.06 13.83 10.00
CA GLY A 289 -16.13 13.91 9.01
C GLY A 289 -15.96 12.80 7.99
N VAL A 290 -17.03 12.09 7.65
CA VAL A 290 -17.02 11.02 6.66
C VAL A 290 -17.89 11.43 5.48
N TYR A 291 -17.32 11.34 4.27
CA TYR A 291 -18.00 11.63 3.02
C TYR A 291 -17.97 10.37 2.15
N HIS A 292 -19.14 9.87 1.79
CA HIS A 292 -19.25 8.79 0.81
C HIS A 292 -19.46 9.37 -0.58
N MET A 293 -18.75 8.79 -1.56
CA MET A 293 -18.83 9.11 -2.97
C MET A 293 -19.28 7.85 -3.71
N GLU A 294 -20.50 7.86 -4.23
CA GLU A 294 -21.07 6.72 -4.96
C GLU A 294 -20.54 6.64 -6.40
N HIS A 295 -20.23 5.43 -6.86
CA HIS A 295 -19.73 5.16 -8.20
C HIS A 295 -20.93 5.01 -9.17
N ILE A 296 -21.14 5.99 -10.04
CA ILE A 296 -22.07 5.84 -11.18
C ILE A 296 -21.28 5.14 -12.29
N GLN A 297 -21.63 3.88 -12.57
CA GLN A 297 -21.21 3.19 -13.78
C GLN A 297 -21.71 3.97 -15.01
N SER A 298 -20.95 4.96 -15.44
CA SER A 298 -21.04 5.55 -16.76
C SER A 298 -19.72 6.26 -17.02
N LEU A 299 -18.86 5.57 -17.75
CA LEU A 299 -17.81 6.20 -18.54
C LEU A 299 -18.46 7.37 -19.31
N GLY A 300 -18.23 8.61 -18.87
CA GLY A 300 -18.68 9.80 -19.61
C GLY A 300 -19.46 10.88 -18.85
N GLY A 301 -19.43 10.95 -17.51
CA GLY A 301 -19.99 12.12 -16.82
C GLY A 301 -19.76 12.10 -15.31
N THR A 302 -18.79 12.87 -14.81
CA THR A 302 -18.46 12.93 -13.39
C THR A 302 -19.51 13.75 -12.63
N ARG A 303 -20.41 13.09 -11.90
CA ARG A 303 -21.27 13.75 -10.90
C ARG A 303 -21.06 13.08 -9.54
N TRP A 304 -20.39 13.78 -8.63
CA TRP A 304 -20.21 13.34 -7.26
C TRP A 304 -21.43 13.76 -6.41
N LEU A 305 -21.91 12.86 -5.56
CA LEU A 305 -22.79 13.20 -4.44
C LEU A 305 -21.99 12.89 -3.17
N ALA A 306 -21.67 13.92 -2.39
CA ALA A 306 -21.03 13.79 -1.09
C ALA A 306 -22.07 14.06 -0.01
N ASN A 307 -22.62 13.00 0.59
CA ASN A 307 -23.51 13.12 1.74
C ASN A 307 -22.64 13.10 3.00
N GLY A 308 -22.36 14.28 3.57
CA GLY A 308 -21.75 14.39 4.88
C GLY A 308 -22.86 14.46 5.93
N LEU A 309 -23.00 13.43 6.75
CA LEU A 309 -23.75 13.53 7.99
C LEU A 309 -22.75 13.94 9.08
N PRO A 310 -22.95 15.06 9.78
CA PRO A 310 -22.29 15.24 11.06
C PRO A 310 -22.86 14.17 12.00
N ASP A 311 -22.03 13.22 12.44
CA ASP A 311 -22.39 12.37 13.56
C ASP A 311 -22.50 13.28 14.81
N GLU A 312 -23.72 13.67 15.14
CA GLU A 312 -24.05 14.25 16.43
C GLU A 312 -24.11 13.13 17.47
N TYR A 313 -23.02 12.97 18.23
CA TYR A 313 -23.01 12.36 19.56
C TYR A 313 -22.07 13.14 20.48
#